data_AF-A0A936JGU9-F1
#
_entry.id   AF-A0A936JGU9-F1
#
_cell.length_a   1.000
_cell.length_b   1.000
_cell.length_c   1.000
_cell.angle_alpha   90.00
_cell.angle_beta   90.00
_cell.angle_gamma   90.00
#
_symmetry.space_group_name_H-M   'P 1'
#
loop_
_entity.id
_entity.type
_entity.pdbx_description
1 polymer ?
#
loop_
_entity_poly.entity_id
_entity_poly.type
_entity_poly.pdbx_seq_one_letter_code
_entity_poly.pdbx_strand_id
1 'polypeptide(L)' 'MRISTLLGQEIMIATDVQSAHEQYSIPILPSGVYSCQLRLWNGEIISRPFIISK' A
#
# COMPACT_ATOMS: atom_id res chain seq x y z
N MET A 1 -0.56 -4.68 4.76
CA MET A 1 -0.49 -3.89 3.51
C MET A 1 0.57 -2.82 3.65
N ARG A 2 1.47 -2.69 2.67
CA ARG A 2 2.50 -1.65 2.60
C ARG A 2 2.35 -0.87 1.30
N ILE A 3 2.33 0.46 1.37
CA ILE A 3 2.41 1.32 0.18
C ILE A 3 3.75 2.05 0.21
N SER A 4 4.47 2.00 -0.91
CA SER A 4 5.75 2.71 -1.07
C SER A 4 5.81 3.45 -2.40
N THR A 5 6.67 4.47 -2.49
CA THR A 5 7.05 5.09 -3.77
C THR A 5 7.89 4.13 -4.62
N LEU A 6 8.08 4.45 -5.90
CA LEU A 6 9.05 3.74 -6.76
C LEU A 6 10.49 3.78 -6.24
N LEU A 7 10.84 4.80 -5.46
CA LEU A 7 12.16 4.93 -4.85
C LEU A 7 12.29 4.14 -3.53
N GLY A 8 11.25 3.38 -3.15
CA GLY A 8 11.26 2.54 -1.95
C GLY A 8 10.90 3.28 -0.66
N GLN A 9 10.49 4.55 -0.72
CA GLN A 9 10.03 5.28 0.46
C GLN A 9 8.69 4.71 0.93
N GLU A 10 8.62 4.28 2.19
CA GLU A 10 7.40 3.74 2.79
C GLU A 10 6.44 4.86 3.19
N ILE A 11 5.17 4.73 2.80
CA ILE A 11 4.13 5.75 3.02
C ILE A 11 3.11 5.27 4.05
N MET A 12 2.76 3.99 4.00
CA MET A 12 1.78 3.40 4.92
C MET A 12 2.09 1.94 5.16
N ILE A 13 1.93 1.50 6.41
CA ILE A 13 2.05 0.12 6.85
C ILE A 13 0.81 -0.21 7.69
N ALA A 14 -0.08 -1.04 7.16
CA ALA A 14 -1.14 -1.68 7.93
C ALA A 14 -0.75 -3.13 8.20
N THR A 15 -0.75 -3.55 9.46
CA THR A 15 -0.35 -4.90 9.90
C THR A 15 -1.40 -5.98 9.62
N ASP A 16 -2.64 -5.57 9.36
CA ASP A 16 -3.80 -6.44 9.16
C ASP A 16 -4.74 -5.84 8.09
N VAL A 17 -5.34 -6.71 7.26
CA VAL A 17 -6.27 -6.36 6.17
C VAL A 17 -7.63 -5.91 6.70
N GLN A 18 -8.10 -6.46 7.83
CA GLN A 18 -9.34 -6.04 8.50
C GLN A 18 -9.19 -4.61 9.07
N SER A 19 -8.10 -4.36 9.78
CA SER A 19 -7.73 -3.02 10.26
C SER A 19 -7.60 -2.00 9.12
N ALA A 20 -7.10 -2.43 7.94
CA ALA A 20 -6.94 -1.55 6.77
C ALA A 20 -8.27 -1.08 6.16
N HIS A 21 -9.35 -1.88 6.27
CA HIS A 21 -10.66 -1.53 5.71
C HIS A 21 -11.47 -0.60 6.63
N GLU A 22 -11.34 -0.76 7.95
CA GLU A 22 -12.14 0.01 8.92
C GLU A 22 -11.42 1.25 9.48
N GLN A 23 -10.09 1.26 9.57
CA GLN A 23 -9.35 2.33 10.25
C GLN A 23 -8.48 3.19 9.33
N TYR A 24 -8.09 2.68 8.17
CA TYR A 24 -7.22 3.42 7.26
C TYR A 24 -8.02 3.99 6.10
N SER A 25 -8.39 5.27 6.24
CA SER A 25 -8.64 6.09 5.06
C SER A 25 -7.40 5.98 4.17
N ILE A 26 -7.53 5.55 2.91
CA ILE A 26 -6.38 5.55 1.99
C ILE A 26 -5.83 6.98 2.03
N PRO A 27 -4.56 7.19 2.43
CA PRO A 27 -4.00 8.53 2.53
C PRO A 27 -4.16 9.20 1.18
N ILE A 28 -4.50 10.49 1.15
CA ILE A 28 -4.54 11.25 -0.10
C ILE A 28 -3.10 11.28 -0.62
N LEU A 29 -2.81 10.39 -1.55
CA LEU A 29 -1.50 10.30 -2.18
C LEU A 29 -1.38 11.42 -3.21
N PRO A 30 -0.23 12.13 -3.27
CA PRO A 30 0.03 13.04 -4.38
C PRO A 30 0.06 12.27 -5.71
N SER A 31 0.00 12.99 -6.84
CA SER A 31 0.14 12.35 -8.14
C SER A 31 1.51 11.70 -8.25
N GLY A 32 1.57 10.47 -8.74
CA GLY A 32 2.81 9.72 -8.80
C GLY A 32 2.59 8.23 -9.01
N VAL A 33 3.70 7.50 -9.02
CA VAL A 33 3.71 6.05 -9.16
C VAL A 33 4.08 5.42 -7.83
N TYR A 34 3.29 4.43 -7.43
CA TYR A 34 3.39 3.76 -6.14
C TYR A 34 3.39 2.25 -6.34
N SER A 35 3.84 1.54 -5.32
CA SER A 35 3.74 0.08 -5.24
C SER A 35 2.98 -0.29 -3.97
N CYS A 36 1.93 -1.10 -4.13
CA CYS A 36 1.23 -1.71 -3.01
C CYS A 36 1.69 -3.15 -2.85
N GLN A 37 2.01 -3.52 -1.61
CA GLN A 37 2.41 -4.85 -1.22
C GLN A 37 1.48 -5.40 -0.17
N LEU A 38 1.04 -6.64 -0.40
CA LEU A 38 0.18 -7.36 0.53
C LEU A 38 0.89 -8.67 0.88
N ARG A 39 1.12 -8.88 2.18
CA ARG A 39 1.52 -10.17 2.71
C ARG A 39 0.27 -10.97 3.03
N LEU A 40 0.13 -12.11 2.39
CA LEU A 40 -0.95 -13.06 2.61
C LEU A 40 -0.66 -13.91 3.86
N TRP A 41 -1.70 -14.54 4.40
CA TRP A 41 -1.62 -15.40 5.59
C TRP A 41 -0.68 -16.60 5.43
N ASN A 42 -0.49 -17.07 4.19
CA ASN A 42 0.47 -18.12 3.82
C ASN A 42 1.93 -17.62 3.74
N GLY A 43 2.19 -16.34 4.03
CA GLY A 43 3.51 -15.71 3.96
C GLY A 43 3.89 -15.18 2.56
N GLU A 44 3.11 -15.47 1.53
CA GLU A 44 3.33 -14.96 0.18
C GLU A 44 3.19 -13.44 0.13
N ILE A 45 4.04 -12.76 -0.64
CA ILE A 45 4.00 -11.32 -0.82
C ILE A 45 3.62 -11.02 -2.26
N ILE A 46 2.45 -10.43 -2.47
CA ILE A 46 2.04 -9.89 -3.77
C ILE A 46 2.36 -8.40 -3.83
N SER A 47 2.90 -7.95 -4.96
CA SER A 47 3.25 -6.55 -5.21
C SER A 47 2.61 -6.09 -6.52
N ARG A 48 1.91 -4.96 -6.50
CA ARG A 48 1.28 -4.36 -7.68
C ARG A 48 1.59 -2.87 -7.74
N PRO A 49 2.20 -2.38 -8.85
CA PRO A 49 2.34 -0.94 -9.07
C PRO A 49 0.98 -0.32 -9.43
N PHE A 50 0.78 0.94 -9.06
CA PHE A 50 -0.39 1.73 -9.45
C PHE A 50 -0.01 3.21 -9.61
N ILE A 51 -0.82 3.95 -10.37
CA ILE A 51 -0.59 5.37 -10.69
C ILE A 51 -1.73 6.18 -10.07
N ILE A 52 -1.37 7.27 -9.39
CA ILE A 52 -2.31 8.31 -9.01
C ILE A 52 -2.10 9.49 -9.96
N SER A 53 -3.13 9.82 -10.71
CA SER A 53 -3.22 11.04 -11.51
C SER A 53 -4.45 11.79 -11.03
N LYS A 54 -4.26 12.95 -10.40
CA LYS A 54 -5.35 13.91 -10.20
C LYS A 54 -5.94 14.35 -11.54
#